data_AF-A0A5K1BK28-F1
#
_entry.id   AF-A0A5K1BK28-F1
#
_cell.length_a   1.000
_cell.length_b   1.000
_cell.length_c   1.000
_cell.angle_alpha   90.00
_cell.angle_beta   90.00
_cell.angle_gamma   90.00
#
_symmetry.space_group_name_H-M   'P 1'
#
loop_
_entity.id
_entity.type
_entity.pdbx_description
1 polymer ?
#
loop_
_entity_poly.entity_id
_entity_poly.type
_entity_poly.pdbx_seq_one_letter_code
_entity_poly.pdbx_strand_id
1 'polypeptide(L)'
;MKFTVTSKVVDADATARYENEIMEFGIASPMFIVMTTVAVHNLVCLTALVFKVVVNGIKVLDALFFQATLCGFIVLLSLPIYEAAFLRTDKGRLPTSVAFISVALTLAISFLALR
;
A
#
# COMPACT_ATOMS: atom_id res chain seq x y z
N MET A 1 27.69 -18.50 3.56
CA MET A 1 26.93 -17.23 3.50
C MET A 1 27.91 -16.12 3.22
N LYS A 2 27.70 -15.33 2.16
CA LYS A 2 28.58 -14.19 1.81
C LYS A 2 28.01 -12.95 2.50
N PHE A 3 28.72 -12.42 3.48
CA PHE A 3 28.35 -11.16 4.14
C PHE A 3 28.70 -10.01 3.19
N THR A 4 27.69 -9.44 2.55
CA THR A 4 27.86 -8.26 1.70
C THR A 4 27.90 -7.03 2.60
N VAL A 5 29.03 -6.31 2.58
CA VAL A 5 29.16 -5.04 3.30
C VAL A 5 28.22 -4.02 2.65
N THR A 6 27.24 -3.53 3.41
CA THR A 6 26.42 -2.39 2.98
C THR A 6 27.33 -1.18 2.75
N SER A 7 27.26 -0.58 1.56
CA SER A 7 27.97 0.67 1.28
C SER A 7 27.48 1.75 2.23
N LYS A 8 28.39 2.33 3.02
CA LYS A 8 28.12 3.53 3.82
C LYS A 8 28.17 4.82 3.00
N VAL A 9 28.32 4.71 1.67
CA VAL A 9 28.23 5.85 0.77
C VAL A 9 26.77 6.29 0.76
N VAL A 10 26.52 7.45 1.35
CA VAL A 10 25.20 8.05 1.40
C VAL A 10 25.00 8.86 0.12
N ASP A 11 24.02 8.49 -0.69
CA ASP A 11 23.57 9.28 -1.84
C ASP A 11 22.94 10.59 -1.33
N ALA A 12 23.30 11.73 -1.92
CA ALA A 12 22.75 13.02 -1.53
C ALA A 12 21.21 13.04 -1.71
N ASP A 13 20.72 12.37 -2.76
CA ASP A 13 19.27 12.21 -3.00
C ASP A 13 18.60 11.40 -1.88
N ALA A 14 19.28 10.38 -1.33
CA ALA A 14 18.77 9.56 -0.23
C ALA A 14 18.79 10.33 1.10
N THR A 15 19.80 11.16 1.33
CA THR A 15 19.87 12.04 2.51
C THR A 15 18.72 13.03 2.51
N ALA A 16 18.49 13.71 1.37
CA ALA A 16 17.42 14.69 1.25
C ALA A 16 16.04 14.06 1.49
N ARG A 17 15.81 12.82 1.04
CA ARG A 17 14.56 12.11 1.35
C ARG A 17 14.42 11.81 2.83
N TYR A 18 15.49 11.34 3.46
CA TYR A 18 15.51 11.02 4.89
C TYR A 18 15.23 12.26 5.75
N GLU A 19 15.87 13.40 5.46
CA GLU A 19 15.66 14.66 6.18
C GLU A 19 14.24 15.20 6.03
N ASN A 20 13.57 14.92 4.91
CA ASN A 20 12.16 15.27 4.69
C ASN A 20 11.18 14.20 5.18
N GLU A 21 11.63 13.23 5.99
CA GLU A 21 10.83 12.11 6.53
C GLU A 21 10.16 11.24 5.45
N ILE A 22 10.69 11.27 4.23
CA ILE A 22 10.13 10.52 3.11
C ILE A 22 10.71 9.12 3.10
N MET A 23 9.83 8.13 3.24
CA MET A 23 10.23 6.73 3.23
C MET A 23 10.86 6.34 1.88
N GLU A 24 12.00 5.64 1.97
CA GLU A 24 12.70 5.10 0.80
C GLU A 24 12.39 3.62 0.65
N PHE A 25 11.90 3.27 -0.54
CA PHE A 25 11.63 1.89 -0.90
C PHE A 25 12.77 1.41 -1.79
N GLY A 26 13.55 0.47 -1.25
CA GLY A 26 14.73 -0.06 -1.92
C GLY A 26 14.41 -1.09 -3.01
N ILE A 27 15.31 -2.06 -3.17
CA ILE A 27 15.20 -3.12 -4.18
C ILE A 27 13.94 -3.96 -3.94
N ALA A 28 13.35 -4.45 -5.04
CA ALA A 28 12.16 -5.31 -5.00
C ALA A 28 12.32 -6.47 -4.01
N SER A 29 11.44 -6.48 -3.01
CA SER A 29 11.37 -7.47 -1.94
C SER A 29 9.96 -8.03 -1.84
N PRO A 30 9.79 -9.34 -1.59
CA PRO A 30 8.48 -9.94 -1.33
C PRO A 30 7.69 -9.23 -0.21
N MET A 31 8.36 -8.63 0.78
CA MET A 31 7.68 -7.87 1.83
C MET A 31 6.93 -6.66 1.28
N PHE A 32 7.51 -5.95 0.30
CA PHE A 32 6.84 -4.83 -0.36
C PHE A 32 5.59 -5.29 -1.12
N ILE A 33 5.60 -6.50 -1.69
CA ILE A 33 4.43 -7.08 -2.35
C ILE A 33 3.31 -7.31 -1.34
N VAL A 34 3.61 -7.93 -0.19
CA VAL A 34 2.60 -8.18 0.85
C VAL A 34 2.02 -6.86 1.37
N MET A 35 2.88 -5.91 1.75
CA MET A 35 2.44 -4.60 2.28
C MET A 35 1.59 -3.83 1.25
N THR A 36 2.04 -3.77 0.00
CA THR A 36 1.31 -3.05 -1.07
C THR A 36 -0.02 -3.75 -1.38
N THR A 37 -0.08 -5.08 -1.34
CA THR A 37 -1.33 -5.83 -1.55
C THR A 37 -2.33 -5.56 -0.43
N VAL A 38 -1.88 -5.61 0.83
CA VAL A 38 -2.74 -5.31 1.99
C VAL A 38 -3.26 -3.87 1.91
N ALA A 39 -2.40 -2.91 1.58
CA ALA A 39 -2.78 -1.52 1.39
C ALA A 39 -3.88 -1.39 0.30
N VAL A 40 -3.58 -1.83 -0.92
CA VAL A 40 -4.52 -1.73 -2.06
C VAL A 40 -5.84 -2.45 -1.78
N HIS A 41 -5.81 -3.63 -1.15
CA HIS A 41 -7.02 -4.37 -0.80
C HIS A 41 -7.90 -3.63 0.23
N ASN A 42 -7.29 -3.02 1.26
CA ASN A 42 -8.03 -2.22 2.24
C ASN A 42 -8.64 -0.97 1.61
N LEU A 43 -7.95 -0.35 0.65
CA LEU A 43 -8.48 0.78 -0.13
C LEU A 43 -9.71 0.37 -0.97
N VAL A 44 -9.65 -0.79 -1.62
CA VAL A 44 -10.79 -1.36 -2.37
C VAL A 44 -11.98 -1.65 -1.44
N CYS A 45 -11.73 -2.22 -0.27
CA CYS A 45 -12.80 -2.45 0.71
C CYS A 45 -13.44 -1.14 1.19
N LEU A 46 -12.63 -0.12 1.49
CA LEU A 46 -13.13 1.16 1.97
C LEU A 46 -13.96 1.89 0.90
N THR A 47 -13.50 1.88 -0.36
CA THR A 47 -14.24 2.47 -1.49
C THR A 47 -15.56 1.72 -1.76
N ALA A 48 -15.56 0.39 -1.69
CA ALA A 48 -16.78 -0.40 -1.79
C ALA A 48 -17.77 -0.13 -0.64
N LEU A 49 -17.28 0.07 0.58
CA LEU A 49 -18.11 0.46 1.72
C LEU A 49 -18.75 1.84 1.49
N VAL A 50 -17.97 2.84 1.06
CA VAL A 50 -18.49 4.18 0.75
C VAL A 50 -19.58 4.09 -0.31
N PHE A 51 -19.35 3.33 -1.38
CA PHE A 51 -20.37 3.10 -2.41
C PHE A 51 -21.65 2.48 -1.83
N LYS A 52 -21.53 1.44 -0.98
CA LYS A 52 -22.68 0.83 -0.32
C LYS A 52 -23.44 1.80 0.59
N VAL A 53 -22.73 2.68 1.31
CA VAL A 53 -23.35 3.70 2.16
C VAL A 53 -24.11 4.73 1.33
N VAL A 54 -23.57 5.14 0.18
CA VAL A 54 -24.24 6.08 -0.74
C VAL A 54 -25.54 5.47 -1.30
N VAL A 55 -25.52 4.18 -1.66
CA VAL A 55 -26.67 3.51 -2.29
C VAL A 55 -27.73 3.06 -1.27
N ASN A 56 -27.30 2.46 -0.16
CA ASN A 56 -28.19 1.78 0.80
C ASN A 56 -28.37 2.57 2.12
N GLY A 57 -27.73 3.72 2.25
CA GLY A 57 -27.77 4.56 3.44
C GLY A 57 -26.80 4.15 4.54
N ILE A 58 -26.72 5.01 5.57
CA ILE A 58 -25.69 4.92 6.63
C ILE A 58 -25.85 3.70 7.55
N LYS A 59 -27.03 3.05 7.57
CA LYS A 59 -27.30 1.85 8.37
C LYS A 59 -26.38 0.67 8.02
N VAL A 60 -25.82 0.66 6.81
CA VAL A 60 -24.82 -0.34 6.41
C VAL A 60 -23.54 -0.24 7.25
N LEU A 61 -23.24 0.96 7.77
CA LEU A 61 -22.04 1.19 8.56
C LEU A 61 -22.12 0.49 9.94
N ASP A 62 -23.31 0.35 10.52
CA ASP A 62 -23.48 -0.36 11.81
C ASP A 62 -23.04 -1.82 11.70
N ALA A 63 -23.40 -2.47 10.60
CA ALA A 63 -23.00 -3.86 10.32
C ALA A 63 -21.52 -4.01 9.97
N LEU A 64 -20.90 -2.95 9.42
CA LEU A 64 -19.53 -2.97 8.90
C LEU A 64 -18.57 -2.06 9.69
N PHE A 65 -18.94 -1.65 10.90
CA PHE A 65 -18.22 -0.63 11.67
C PHE A 65 -16.76 -0.99 11.93
N PHE A 66 -16.51 -2.21 12.38
CA PHE A 66 -15.15 -2.69 12.64
C PHE A 66 -14.32 -2.79 11.35
N GLN A 67 -14.93 -3.24 10.24
CA GLN A 67 -14.26 -3.29 8.95
C GLN A 67 -13.92 -1.87 8.46
N ALA A 68 -14.85 -0.93 8.58
CA ALA A 68 -14.64 0.47 8.23
C ALA A 68 -13.47 1.08 9.00
N THR A 69 -13.45 0.85 10.32
CA THR A 69 -12.43 1.37 11.23
C THR A 69 -11.05 0.78 10.92
N LEU A 70 -10.95 -0.54 10.75
CA LEU A 70 -9.70 -1.22 10.45
C LEU A 70 -9.17 -0.84 9.07
N CYS A 71 -10.01 -0.88 8.04
CA CYS A 71 -9.60 -0.48 6.70
C CYS A 71 -9.17 1.00 6.68
N GLY A 72 -9.91 1.88 7.37
CA GLY A 72 -9.55 3.29 7.50
C GLY A 72 -8.17 3.48 8.14
N PHE A 73 -7.91 2.82 9.26
CA PHE A 73 -6.61 2.90 9.94
C PHE A 73 -5.46 2.38 9.08
N ILE A 74 -5.64 1.24 8.42
CA ILE A 74 -4.63 0.66 7.52
C ILE A 74 -4.37 1.59 6.34
N VAL A 75 -5.41 2.16 5.73
CA VAL A 75 -5.26 3.12 4.61
C VAL A 75 -4.47 4.35 5.05
N LEU A 76 -4.76 4.91 6.23
CA LEU A 76 -4.03 6.08 6.76
C LEU A 76 -2.55 5.77 7.00
N LEU A 77 -2.24 4.61 7.58
CA LEU A 77 -0.84 4.20 7.79
C LEU A 77 -0.11 3.84 6.49
N SER A 78 -0.86 3.48 5.43
CA SER A 78 -0.31 3.10 4.13
C SER A 78 -0.17 4.26 3.15
N LEU A 79 -0.43 5.51 3.58
CA LEU A 79 -0.21 6.72 2.76
C LEU A 79 1.15 6.74 2.05
N PRO A 80 2.31 6.56 2.74
CA PRO A 80 3.61 6.57 2.07
C PRO A 80 3.77 5.42 1.05
N ILE A 81 3.05 4.31 1.23
CA ILE A 81 3.05 3.19 0.29
C ILE A 81 2.29 3.58 -0.98
N TYR A 82 1.11 4.20 -0.87
CA TYR A 82 0.36 4.67 -2.04
C TYR A 82 1.12 5.73 -2.81
N GLU A 83 1.74 6.68 -2.09
CA GLU A 83 2.59 7.69 -2.71
C GLU A 83 3.74 7.05 -3.47
N ALA A 84 4.48 6.15 -2.83
CA ALA A 84 5.62 5.49 -3.46
C ALA A 84 5.24 4.52 -4.58
N ALA A 85 4.05 3.92 -4.55
CA ALA A 85 3.60 2.95 -5.55
C ALA A 85 2.99 3.60 -6.79
N PHE A 86 2.22 4.69 -6.65
CA PHE A 86 1.38 5.23 -7.73
C PHE A 86 1.68 6.69 -8.09
N LEU A 87 2.10 7.52 -7.14
CA LEU A 87 2.24 8.97 -7.36
C LEU A 87 3.69 9.38 -7.65
N ARG A 88 4.67 8.69 -7.08
CA ARG A 88 6.07 9.09 -7.09
C ARG A 88 6.86 8.53 -8.29
N THR A 89 7.73 9.35 -8.88
CA THR A 89 8.57 8.97 -10.03
C THR A 89 10.08 9.01 -9.73
N ASP A 90 10.48 9.28 -8.51
CA ASP A 90 11.90 9.36 -8.14
C ASP A 90 12.53 7.99 -7.82
N LYS A 91 13.81 7.99 -7.45
CA LYS A 91 14.60 6.77 -7.17
C LYS A 91 14.18 6.04 -5.89
N GLY A 92 13.42 6.66 -5.00
CA GLY A 92 12.96 6.07 -3.74
C GLY A 92 11.58 5.42 -3.83
N ARG A 93 11.00 5.36 -5.03
CA ARG A 93 9.67 4.77 -5.29
C ARG A 93 9.68 3.25 -5.17
N LEU A 94 8.50 2.68 -4.93
CA LEU A 94 8.33 1.23 -4.99
C LEU A 94 8.59 0.73 -6.42
N PRO A 95 9.27 -0.43 -6.58
CA PRO A 95 9.44 -1.03 -7.89
C PRO A 95 8.09 -1.28 -8.55
N THR A 96 7.92 -0.85 -9.80
CA THR A 96 6.63 -0.94 -10.51
C THR A 96 6.12 -2.37 -10.62
N SER A 97 7.02 -3.35 -10.73
CA SER A 97 6.69 -4.78 -10.70
C SER A 97 5.94 -5.18 -9.43
N VAL A 98 6.32 -4.63 -8.27
CA VAL A 98 5.64 -4.87 -6.99
C VAL A 98 4.21 -4.34 -7.06
N ALA A 99 4.01 -3.12 -7.54
CA ALA A 99 2.68 -2.53 -7.68
C ALA A 99 1.77 -3.37 -8.61
N PHE A 100 2.27 -3.79 -9.77
CA PHE A 100 1.52 -4.63 -10.70
C PHE A 100 1.15 -6.00 -10.09
N ILE A 101 2.09 -6.66 -9.43
CA ILE A 101 1.84 -7.96 -8.77
C ILE A 101 0.81 -7.79 -7.65
N SER A 102 0.92 -6.74 -6.84
CA SER A 102 -0.02 -6.47 -5.76
C SER A 102 -1.44 -6.18 -6.25
N VAL A 103 -1.59 -5.45 -7.36
CA VAL A 103 -2.90 -5.22 -7.99
C VAL A 103 -3.47 -6.54 -8.52
N ALA A 104 -2.66 -7.35 -9.21
CA ALA A 104 -3.08 -8.65 -9.71
C ALA A 104 -3.54 -9.60 -8.58
N LEU A 105 -2.79 -9.64 -7.47
CA LEU A 105 -3.16 -10.39 -6.27
C LEU A 105 -4.47 -9.89 -5.66
N THR A 106 -4.63 -8.56 -5.56
CA THR A 106 -5.86 -7.96 -5.02
C THR A 106 -7.08 -8.34 -5.87
N LEU A 107 -6.94 -8.32 -7.21
CA LEU A 107 -7.99 -8.75 -8.12
C LEU A 107 -8.31 -10.23 -7.97
N ALA A 108 -7.29 -11.10 -7.84
CA ALA A 108 -7.49 -12.53 -7.62
C ALA A 108 -8.22 -12.81 -6.30
N ILE A 109 -7.83 -12.15 -5.20
CA ILE A 109 -8.50 -12.26 -3.90
C ILE A 109 -9.96 -11.81 -3.99
N SER A 110 -10.21 -10.69 -4.67
CA SER A 110 -11.57 -10.14 -4.81
C SER A 110 -12.45 -11.05 -5.68
N PHE A 111 -11.89 -11.64 -6.73
CA PHE A 111 -12.58 -12.61 -7.58
C PHE A 111 -12.94 -13.89 -6.79
N LEU A 112 -12.01 -14.39 -5.97
CA LEU A 112 -12.26 -15.54 -5.10
C LEU A 112 -13.33 -15.24 -4.05
N ALA A 113 -13.36 -14.02 -3.50
CA ALA A 113 -14.36 -13.61 -2.52
C ALA A 113 -15.77 -13.43 -3.12
N LEU A 114 -15.88 -13.30 -4.45
CA LEU A 114 -17.14 -13.16 -5.16
C LEU A 114 -17.75 -14.52 -5.59
N ARG A 115 -16.96 -15.59 -5.54
CA ARG A 115 -17.37 -16.96 -5.87
C ARG A 115 -17.93 -17.68 -4.65
#